data_AF-A0A357Y590-F1
#
_entry.id   AF-A0A357Y590-F1
#
_cell.length_a   1.000
_cell.length_b   1.000
_cell.length_c   1.000
_cell.angle_alpha   90.00
_cell.angle_beta   90.00
_cell.angle_gamma   90.00
#
_symmetry.space_group_name_H-M   'P 1'
#
loop_
_entity.id
_entity.type
_entity.pdbx_description
1 polymer ?
#
loop_
_entity_poly.entity_id
_entity_poly.type
_entity_poly.pdbx_seq_one_letter_code
_entity_poly.pdbx_strand_id
1 'polypeptide(L)'
;MQKFLDKWMKKKTTMLVAAFFAASTLTFSGCSASTATNPTSTSAAAAQQEAAEQSLSDARNTPVVRAAKAVGPSVVGITNKAVARDWFNNPVETEGVGSGVIFRSDGYIVTNNHVVANAKELIVSLADGRTLKGKLIGTDEVTDLAVVKV
;
A
#
# COMPACT_ATOMS: atom_id res chain seq x y z
N MET A 1 7.16 -44.49 -15.17
CA MET A 1 7.84 -43.44 -15.96
C MET A 1 7.99 -42.08 -15.24
N GLN A 2 7.67 -41.95 -13.93
CA GLN A 2 7.84 -40.67 -13.21
C GLN A 2 9.26 -40.40 -12.68
N LYS A 3 10.05 -41.44 -12.35
CA LYS A 3 11.38 -41.29 -11.72
C LYS A 3 12.51 -40.86 -12.67
N PHE A 4 12.27 -40.88 -13.98
CA PHE A 4 13.28 -40.49 -14.99
C PHE A 4 13.22 -39.00 -15.32
N LEU A 5 12.02 -38.40 -15.29
CA LEU A 5 11.81 -36.97 -15.58
C LEU A 5 12.34 -36.05 -14.46
N ASP A 6 12.18 -36.44 -13.20
CA ASP A 6 12.69 -35.65 -12.06
C ASP A 6 14.22 -35.61 -11.99
N LYS A 7 14.89 -36.69 -12.39
CA LYS A 7 16.35 -36.78 -12.40
C LYS A 7 16.96 -35.98 -13.57
N TRP A 8 16.21 -35.83 -14.67
CA TRP A 8 16.62 -35.04 -15.83
C TRP A 8 16.41 -33.54 -15.61
N MET A 9 15.31 -33.14 -14.96
CA MET A 9 15.04 -31.73 -14.65
C MET A 9 15.96 -31.18 -13.55
N LYS A 10 16.28 -31.96 -12.51
CA LYS A 10 17.20 -31.53 -11.44
C LYS A 10 18.63 -31.30 -11.92
N LYS A 11 19.12 -32.08 -12.89
CA LYS A 11 20.46 -31.85 -13.49
C LYS A 11 20.54 -30.56 -14.30
N LYS A 12 19.44 -30.13 -14.93
CA LYS A 12 19.39 -28.89 -15.72
C LYS A 12 19.35 -27.64 -14.85
N THR A 13 18.64 -27.67 -13.72
CA THR A 13 18.61 -26.53 -12.77
C THR A 13 19.93 -26.35 -12.03
N THR A 14 20.65 -27.42 -11.68
CA THR A 14 21.99 -27.28 -11.07
C THR A 14 23.02 -26.70 -12.04
N MET A 15 22.90 -26.99 -13.34
CA MET A 15 23.84 -26.46 -14.35
C MET A 15 23.59 -24.99 -14.70
N LEU A 16 22.34 -24.51 -14.64
CA LEU A 16 21.98 -23.11 -14.91
C LEU A 16 22.36 -22.15 -13.77
N VAL A 17 22.31 -22.59 -12.50
CA VAL A 17 22.71 -21.76 -11.35
C VAL A 17 24.23 -21.58 -11.27
N ALA A 18 25.02 -22.58 -11.70
CA ALA A 18 26.47 -22.49 -11.76
C ALA A 18 26.96 -21.52 -12.86
N ALA A 19 26.24 -21.42 -13.98
CA ALA A 19 26.57 -20.49 -15.07
C ALA A 19 26.28 -19.01 -14.70
N PHE A 20 25.30 -18.75 -13.83
CA PHE A 20 24.98 -17.39 -13.39
C PHE A 20 25.91 -16.86 -12.28
N PHE A 21 26.47 -17.72 -11.44
CA PHE A 21 27.40 -17.29 -10.38
C PHE A 21 28.83 -17.01 -10.88
N ALA A 22 29.23 -17.54 -12.04
CA ALA A 22 30.54 -17.29 -12.62
C ALA A 22 30.65 -15.97 -13.41
N ALA A 23 29.54 -15.29 -13.69
CA ALA A 23 29.50 -14.07 -14.51
C ALA A 23 29.40 -12.75 -13.72
N SER A 24 29.33 -12.78 -12.38
CA SER A 24 29.14 -11.58 -11.54
C SER A 24 30.38 -11.13 -10.75
N THR A 25 31.56 -11.72 -10.97
CA THR A 25 32.80 -11.35 -10.26
C THR A 25 33.79 -10.51 -11.09
N LEU A 26 33.38 -10.00 -12.25
CA LEU A 26 34.20 -9.11 -13.08
C LEU A 26 33.48 -7.78 -13.35
N THR A 27 33.41 -6.91 -12.33
CA THR A 27 33.39 -5.43 -12.46
C THR A 27 33.49 -4.78 -11.08
N PHE A 28 34.61 -5.02 -10.38
CA PHE A 28 35.09 -4.08 -9.36
C PHE A 28 36.60 -3.92 -9.54
N SER A 29 36.97 -3.22 -10.60
CA SER A 29 38.36 -2.82 -10.84
C SER A 29 38.36 -1.44 -11.50
N GLY A 30 38.82 -0.44 -10.74
CA GLY A 30 38.89 0.98 -11.07
C GLY A 30 38.27 1.83 -9.94
N CYS A 31 38.95 2.70 -9.21
CA CYS A 31 40.19 3.43 -9.47
C CYS A 31 41.02 3.64 -8.19
N SER A 32 42.33 3.77 -8.42
CA SER A 32 43.42 3.92 -7.48
C SER A 32 43.36 5.18 -6.61
N ALA A 33 44.01 5.05 -5.46
CA ALA A 33 44.40 6.14 -4.58
C ALA A 33 45.08 7.28 -5.36
N SER A 34 44.50 8.48 -5.23
CA SER A 34 45.21 9.74 -5.44
C SER A 34 45.33 10.41 -4.08
N THR A 35 46.48 10.24 -3.44
CA THR A 35 46.95 11.16 -2.40
C THR A 35 47.21 12.50 -3.09
N ALA A 36 46.22 13.38 -3.05
CA ALA A 36 46.40 14.80 -3.29
C ALA A 36 45.99 15.55 -2.02
N THR A 37 47.00 15.90 -1.23
CA THR A 37 46.96 16.94 -0.21
C THR A 37 46.24 18.18 -0.73
N ASN A 38 45.18 18.60 -0.03
CA ASN A 38 44.77 20.00 0.05
C ASN A 38 44.24 20.29 1.46
N PRO A 39 44.70 21.38 2.10
CA PRO A 39 44.39 21.67 3.50
C PRO A 39 42.98 22.24 3.63
N THR A 40 42.38 21.98 4.80
CA THR A 40 41.42 22.87 5.47
C THR A 40 40.26 23.41 4.62
N SER A 41 39.15 22.69 4.62
CA SER A 41 37.80 23.26 4.50
C SER A 41 36.85 22.44 5.36
N THR A 42 36.94 22.67 6.65
CA THR A 42 36.00 22.20 7.67
C THR A 42 34.59 22.73 7.36
N SER A 43 33.61 21.83 7.24
CA SER A 43 32.20 22.07 7.62
C SER A 43 31.43 23.24 7.00
N ALA A 44 31.43 23.41 5.67
CA ALA A 44 30.51 24.36 5.00
C ALA A 44 29.57 23.72 3.96
N ALA A 45 29.85 22.50 3.47
CA ALA A 45 29.03 21.85 2.43
C ALA A 45 27.77 21.14 2.97
N ALA A 46 27.75 20.74 4.24
CA ALA A 46 26.57 20.10 4.85
C ALA A 46 25.44 21.09 5.13
N ALA A 47 25.77 22.34 5.49
CA ALA A 47 24.79 23.39 5.79
C ALA A 47 24.10 23.96 4.54
N GLN A 48 24.75 23.86 3.37
CA GLN A 48 24.17 24.34 2.10
C GLN A 48 23.21 23.33 1.47
N GLN A 49 23.35 22.04 1.79
CA GLN A 49 22.45 21.00 1.28
C GLN A 49 21.12 20.95 2.07
N GLU A 50 21.18 21.26 3.37
CA GLU A 50 20.01 21.33 4.25
C GLU A 50 19.09 22.53 3.94
N ALA A 51 19.64 23.67 3.53
CA ALA A 51 18.85 24.85 3.14
C ALA A 51 18.08 24.66 1.80
N ALA A 52 18.66 23.93 0.85
CA ALA A 52 17.98 23.61 -0.41
C ALA A 52 16.84 22.60 -0.19
N GLU A 53 17.05 21.57 0.64
CA GLU A 53 16.01 20.61 1.02
C GLU A 53 14.89 21.25 1.87
N GLN A 54 15.23 22.15 2.80
CA GLN A 54 14.23 22.87 3.59
C GLN A 54 13.35 23.77 2.73
N SER A 55 13.94 24.49 1.76
CA SER A 55 13.17 25.35 0.82
C SER A 55 12.19 24.56 -0.05
N LEU A 56 12.56 23.33 -0.43
CA LEU A 56 11.68 22.41 -1.17
C LEU A 56 10.61 21.80 -0.24
N SER A 57 10.93 21.52 1.02
CA SER A 57 9.97 21.02 2.01
C SER A 57 8.88 22.05 2.33
N ASP A 58 9.24 23.32 2.45
CA ASP A 58 8.31 24.42 2.72
C ASP A 58 7.42 24.71 1.51
N ALA A 59 7.97 24.63 0.29
CA ALA A 59 7.22 24.71 -0.96
C ALA A 59 6.21 23.55 -1.12
N ARG A 60 6.48 22.37 -0.52
CA ARG A 60 5.57 21.21 -0.53
C ARG A 60 4.60 21.18 0.65
N ASN A 61 4.91 21.86 1.74
CA ASN A 61 4.06 22.00 2.92
C ASN A 61 2.93 23.04 2.73
N THR A 62 2.17 22.89 1.64
CA THR A 62 0.98 23.70 1.38
C THR A 62 -0.11 23.42 2.44
N PRO A 63 -1.05 24.36 2.66
CA PRO A 63 -2.17 24.13 3.57
C PRO A 63 -2.96 22.84 3.29
N VAL A 64 -3.09 22.45 2.02
CA VAL A 64 -3.79 21.23 1.59
C VAL A 64 -3.04 19.97 2.03
N VAL A 65 -1.70 19.95 1.88
CA VAL A 65 -0.87 18.81 2.31
C VAL A 65 -0.94 18.64 3.82
N ARG A 66 -0.94 19.73 4.58
CA ARG A 66 -1.09 19.68 6.04
C ARG A 66 -2.46 19.13 6.44
N ALA A 67 -3.52 19.56 5.79
CA ALA A 67 -4.87 19.05 6.04
C ALA A 67 -4.95 17.55 5.73
N ALA A 68 -4.49 17.11 4.55
CA ALA A 68 -4.48 15.71 4.15
C ALA A 68 -3.66 14.83 5.11
N LYS A 69 -2.50 15.31 5.56
CA LYS A 69 -1.67 14.60 6.55
C LYS A 69 -2.38 14.48 7.89
N ALA A 70 -3.13 15.50 8.31
CA ALA A 70 -3.85 15.49 9.58
C ALA A 70 -5.09 14.58 9.55
N VAL A 71 -5.88 14.60 8.46
CA VAL A 71 -7.14 13.84 8.37
C VAL A 71 -6.99 12.45 7.78
N GLY A 72 -5.90 12.17 7.05
CA GLY A 72 -5.67 10.92 6.32
C GLY A 72 -5.92 9.64 7.14
N PRO A 73 -5.43 9.53 8.38
CA PRO A 73 -5.67 8.34 9.21
C PRO A 73 -7.14 8.07 9.57
N SER A 74 -8.02 9.06 9.42
CA SER A 74 -9.45 8.94 9.75
C SER A 74 -10.31 8.49 8.57
N VAL A 75 -9.77 8.49 7.35
CA VAL A 75 -10.47 8.05 6.14
C VAL A 75 -10.20 6.56 5.92
N VAL A 76 -11.27 5.79 5.69
CA VAL A 76 -11.21 4.35 5.49
C VAL A 76 -11.80 3.96 4.15
N GLY A 77 -11.31 2.86 3.58
CA GLY A 77 -11.95 2.19 2.45
C GLY A 77 -13.04 1.25 2.93
N ILE A 78 -14.17 1.18 2.23
CA ILE A 78 -15.25 0.24 2.51
C ILE A 78 -15.46 -0.62 1.27
N THR A 79 -15.36 -1.93 1.44
CA THR A 79 -15.67 -2.92 0.40
C THR A 79 -16.91 -3.69 0.81
N ASN A 80 -17.93 -3.63 -0.03
CA ASN A 80 -19.17 -4.36 0.08
C ASN A 80 -19.06 -5.63 -0.77
N LYS A 81 -19.16 -6.79 -0.15
CA LYS A 81 -19.29 -8.07 -0.86
C LYS A 81 -20.75 -8.48 -0.84
N ALA A 82 -21.37 -8.48 -2.01
CA ALA A 82 -22.74 -8.91 -2.23
C ALA A 82 -22.78 -10.17 -3.12
N VAL A 83 -23.88 -10.91 -3.07
CA VAL A 83 -24.10 -12.07 -3.94
C VAL A 83 -25.21 -11.72 -4.91
N ALA A 84 -24.85 -11.48 -6.17
CA ALA A 84 -25.78 -11.33 -7.27
C ALA A 84 -26.14 -12.71 -7.84
N ARG A 85 -27.19 -12.77 -8.67
CA ARG A 85 -27.54 -13.97 -9.44
C ARG A 85 -27.32 -13.69 -10.92
N ASP A 86 -26.66 -14.61 -11.60
CA ASP A 86 -26.49 -14.52 -13.06
C ASP A 86 -27.79 -14.90 -13.80
N TRP A 87 -27.76 -14.78 -15.13
CA TRP A 87 -28.87 -15.17 -16.03
C TRP A 87 -29.29 -16.65 -15.88
N PHE A 88 -28.39 -17.51 -15.39
CA PHE A 88 -28.62 -18.93 -15.15
C PHE A 88 -28.99 -19.23 -13.69
N ASN A 89 -29.31 -18.20 -12.90
CA ASN A 89 -29.67 -18.29 -11.48
C ASN A 89 -28.55 -18.82 -10.55
N ASN A 90 -27.29 -18.80 -10.98
CA ASN A 90 -26.14 -19.12 -10.14
C ASN A 90 -25.76 -17.90 -9.28
N PRO A 91 -25.38 -18.11 -8.00
CA PRO A 91 -24.84 -17.04 -7.16
C PRO A 91 -23.45 -16.63 -7.65
N VAL A 92 -23.28 -15.35 -7.98
CA VAL A 92 -22.01 -14.73 -8.35
C VAL A 92 -21.68 -13.64 -7.33
N GLU A 93 -20.46 -13.65 -6.82
CA GLU A 93 -19.99 -12.60 -5.92
C GLU A 93 -19.78 -11.30 -6.71
N THR A 94 -20.33 -10.21 -6.19
CA THR A 94 -20.14 -8.86 -6.71
C THR A 94 -19.57 -7.98 -5.61
N GLU A 95 -18.68 -7.07 -5.99
CA GLU A 95 -18.00 -6.19 -5.04
C GLU A 95 -18.34 -4.73 -5.35
N GLY A 96 -18.81 -4.02 -4.33
CA GLY A 96 -18.93 -2.56 -4.31
C GLY A 96 -17.80 -1.95 -3.50
N VAL A 97 -17.33 -0.77 -3.89
CA VAL A 97 -16.27 -0.04 -3.18
C VAL A 97 -16.74 1.37 -2.87
N GLY A 98 -16.41 1.84 -1.68
CA GLY A 98 -16.68 3.18 -1.21
C GLY A 98 -15.68 3.64 -0.18
N SER A 99 -15.96 4.77 0.45
CA SER A 99 -15.14 5.35 1.51
C SER A 99 -15.99 5.59 2.76
N GLY A 100 -15.33 5.76 3.89
CA GLY A 100 -15.94 6.17 5.13
C GLY A 100 -15.01 7.03 5.97
N VAL A 101 -15.56 7.62 7.02
CA VAL A 101 -14.81 8.44 7.98
C VAL A 101 -15.04 7.90 9.39
N ILE A 102 -13.96 7.63 10.11
CA ILE A 102 -14.00 7.31 11.53
C ILE A 102 -14.33 8.60 12.29
N PHE A 103 -15.48 8.64 12.96
CA PHE A 103 -15.92 9.81 13.74
C PHE A 103 -15.83 9.58 15.25
N ARG A 104 -15.58 8.34 15.69
CA ARG A 104 -15.42 7.98 17.10
C ARG A 104 -14.25 7.04 17.28
N SER A 105 -13.44 7.29 18.32
CA SER A 105 -12.18 6.58 18.60
C SER A 105 -12.36 5.09 18.90
N ASP A 106 -13.56 4.67 19.27
CA ASP A 106 -13.92 3.26 19.46
C ASP A 106 -14.32 2.56 18.16
N GLY A 107 -14.15 3.17 16.98
CA GLY A 107 -14.25 2.50 15.69
C GLY A 107 -15.60 2.66 14.98
N TYR A 108 -16.37 3.70 15.31
CA TYR A 108 -17.57 4.04 14.54
C TYR A 108 -17.21 4.84 13.30
N ILE A 109 -17.73 4.39 12.17
CA ILE A 109 -17.47 4.91 10.83
C ILE A 109 -18.79 5.36 10.22
N VAL A 110 -18.80 6.55 9.63
CA VAL A 110 -19.91 7.04 8.80
C VAL A 110 -19.57 6.85 7.32
N THR A 111 -20.57 6.43 6.54
CA THR A 111 -20.50 6.28 5.09
C THR A 111 -21.86 6.52 4.47
N ASN A 112 -21.97 6.37 3.16
CA ASN A 112 -23.24 6.42 2.46
C ASN A 112 -24.03 5.11 2.61
N ASN A 113 -25.36 5.21 2.68
CA ASN A 113 -26.23 4.04 2.73
C ASN A 113 -26.07 3.18 1.46
N HIS A 114 -25.99 3.79 0.28
CA HIS A 114 -25.84 3.06 -0.98
C HIS A 114 -24.54 2.23 -1.06
N VAL A 115 -23.49 2.60 -0.30
CA VAL A 115 -22.22 1.84 -0.26
C VAL A 115 -22.41 0.52 0.46
N VAL A 116 -23.22 0.49 1.53
CA VAL A 116 -23.43 -0.69 2.38
C VAL A 116 -24.70 -1.47 2.04
N ALA A 117 -25.53 -0.95 1.14
CA ALA A 117 -26.79 -1.57 0.75
C ALA A 117 -26.58 -2.98 0.17
N ASN A 118 -27.46 -3.92 0.53
CA ASN A 118 -27.45 -5.31 0.08
C ASN A 118 -26.14 -6.07 0.33
N ALA A 119 -25.27 -5.56 1.21
CA ALA A 119 -24.02 -6.22 1.55
C ALA A 119 -24.27 -7.52 2.31
N LYS A 120 -23.69 -8.62 1.83
CA LYS A 120 -23.58 -9.86 2.62
C LYS A 120 -22.45 -9.74 3.63
N GLU A 121 -21.37 -9.06 3.25
CA GLU A 121 -20.23 -8.79 4.10
C GLU A 121 -19.66 -7.40 3.82
N LEU A 122 -19.31 -6.70 4.89
CA LEU A 122 -18.63 -5.40 4.84
C LEU A 122 -17.19 -5.59 5.32
N ILE A 123 -16.26 -5.11 4.52
CA ILE A 123 -14.84 -5.12 4.80
C ILE A 123 -14.38 -3.66 4.87
N VAL A 124 -13.67 -3.30 5.94
CA VAL A 124 -13.14 -1.95 6.15
C VAL A 124 -11.62 -1.99 6.09
N SER A 125 -11.03 -1.16 5.24
CA SER A 125 -9.59 -1.02 5.07
C SER A 125 -9.11 0.29 5.71
N LEU A 126 -8.22 0.18 6.69
CA LEU A 126 -7.67 1.32 7.43
C LEU A 126 -6.41 1.86 6.76
N ALA A 127 -6.07 3.10 7.05
CA ALA A 127 -4.88 3.78 6.52
C ALA A 127 -3.54 3.11 6.94
N ASP A 128 -3.55 2.30 8.00
CA ASP A 128 -2.40 1.51 8.45
C ASP A 128 -2.23 0.18 7.68
N GLY A 129 -3.11 -0.09 6.71
CA GLY A 129 -3.10 -1.30 5.89
C GLY A 129 -3.85 -2.48 6.50
N ARG A 130 -4.45 -2.34 7.70
CA ARG A 130 -5.29 -3.39 8.28
C ARG A 130 -6.64 -3.46 7.59
N THR A 131 -7.16 -4.67 7.48
CA THR A 131 -8.50 -4.95 6.97
C THR A 131 -9.32 -5.62 8.06
N LEU A 132 -10.47 -5.03 8.40
CA LEU A 132 -11.34 -5.48 9.47
C LEU A 132 -12.74 -5.77 8.93
N LYS A 133 -13.45 -6.70 9.55
CA LYS A 133 -14.86 -6.95 9.22
C LYS A 133 -15.73 -5.86 9.85
N GLY A 134 -16.48 -5.15 9.03
CA GLY A 134 -17.44 -4.14 9.47
C GLY A 134 -18.78 -4.75 9.84
N LYS A 135 -19.38 -4.26 10.92
CA LYS A 135 -20.77 -4.55 11.31
C LYS A 135 -21.62 -3.32 11.05
N LEU A 136 -22.69 -3.47 10.28
CA LEU A 136 -23.69 -2.42 10.11
C LEU A 136 -24.43 -2.19 11.43
N ILE A 137 -24.42 -0.95 11.92
CA ILE A 137 -25.12 -0.53 13.14
C ILE A 137 -26.50 0.05 12.81
N GLY A 138 -26.58 0.83 11.74
CA GLY A 138 -27.83 1.42 11.27
C GLY A 138 -27.66 2.18 9.97
N THR A 139 -28.77 2.43 9.31
CA THR A 139 -28.87 3.16 8.04
C THR A 139 -29.99 4.17 8.09
N ASP A 140 -29.85 5.23 7.31
CA ASP A 140 -30.87 6.21 6.99
C ASP A 140 -30.94 6.35 5.47
N GLU A 141 -32.01 5.81 4.89
CA GLU A 141 -32.23 5.85 3.44
C GLU A 141 -32.57 7.25 2.94
N VAL A 142 -33.17 8.11 3.78
CA VAL A 142 -33.63 9.44 3.37
C VAL A 142 -32.44 10.38 3.17
N THR A 143 -31.45 10.31 4.05
CA THR A 143 -30.23 11.11 3.95
C THR A 143 -29.05 10.39 3.28
N ASP A 144 -29.27 9.15 2.84
CA ASP A 144 -28.23 8.25 2.31
C ASP A 144 -27.03 8.11 3.26
N LEU A 145 -27.28 7.90 4.56
CA LEU A 145 -26.23 7.72 5.57
C LEU A 145 -26.25 6.32 6.17
N ALA A 146 -25.08 5.83 6.56
CA ALA A 146 -24.94 4.58 7.28
C ALA A 146 -23.82 4.66 8.32
N VAL A 147 -23.99 3.88 9.39
CA VAL A 147 -23.00 3.75 10.46
C VAL A 147 -22.52 2.31 10.54
N VAL A 148 -21.20 2.13 10.44
CA VAL A 148 -20.51 0.84 10.51
C VAL A 148 -19.57 0.83 11.72
N LYS A 149 -19.42 -0.32 12.37
CA LYS A 149 -18.52 -0.53 13.49
C LYS A 149 -17.48 -1.60 13.13
N VAL A 150 -16.22 -1.33 13.44
CA VAL A 150 -15.09 -2.29 13.37
C VAL A 150 -14.57 -2.65 14.75
#